data_AF-A0A0L7LF27-F1
#
_entry.id   AF-A0A0L7LF27-F1
#
_cell.length_a   1.000
_cell.length_b   1.000
_cell.length_c   1.000
_cell.angle_alpha   90.00
_cell.angle_beta   90.00
_cell.angle_gamma   90.00
#
_symmetry.space_group_name_H-M   'P 1'
#
loop_
_entity.id
_entity.type
_entity.pdbx_description
1 polymer ?
#
loop_
_entity_poly.entity_id
_entity_poly.type
_entity_poly.pdbx_seq_one_letter_code
_entity_poly.pdbx_strand_id
1 'polypeptide(L)'
;MKRHQAITQLSQLVQTYDPAATRVHILRKIDSLRACVRREYKKVKESRLLATCEEEIYVPTLWYYHLFSFLMEHEDNKGKVEVLRARPHSPELIAVSILS
;
A
#
# COMPACT_ATOMS: atom_id res chain seq x y z
N MET A 1 5.32 -16.62 -13.19
CA MET A 1 4.09 -17.26 -13.73
C MET A 1 2.81 -16.85 -12.98
N LYS A 2 2.75 -16.88 -11.64
CA LYS A 2 1.51 -16.62 -10.86
C LYS A 2 0.73 -15.33 -11.24
N ARG A 3 1.43 -14.20 -11.44
CA ARG A 3 0.80 -12.91 -11.82
C ARG A 3 0.10 -12.98 -13.18
N HIS A 4 0.71 -13.60 -14.18
CA HIS A 4 0.13 -13.65 -15.52
C HIS A 4 -1.18 -14.46 -15.51
N GLN A 5 -1.14 -15.65 -14.89
CA GLN A 5 -2.30 -16.52 -14.74
C GLN A 5 -3.45 -15.83 -13.98
N ALA A 6 -3.15 -15.17 -12.85
CA ALA A 6 -4.16 -14.45 -12.08
C ALA A 6 -4.85 -13.34 -12.91
N ILE A 7 -4.08 -12.59 -13.70
CA ILE A 7 -4.64 -11.56 -14.59
C ILE A 7 -5.49 -12.20 -15.70
N THR A 8 -5.09 -13.35 -16.24
CA THR A 8 -5.89 -14.09 -17.23
C THR A 8 -7.21 -14.56 -16.64
N GLN A 9 -7.20 -15.17 -15.47
CA GLN A 9 -8.41 -15.63 -14.78
C GLN A 9 -9.35 -14.45 -14.46
N LEU A 10 -8.81 -13.34 -13.98
CA LEU A 10 -9.60 -12.14 -13.73
C LEU A 10 -10.18 -11.56 -15.03
N SER A 11 -9.44 -11.63 -16.14
CA SER A 11 -9.95 -11.18 -17.44
C SER A 11 -11.14 -12.03 -17.91
N GLN A 12 -11.05 -13.37 -17.77
CA GLN A 12 -12.15 -14.29 -18.07
C GLN A 12 -13.38 -14.00 -17.21
N LEU A 13 -13.19 -13.73 -15.91
CA LEU A 13 -14.28 -13.37 -15.01
C LEU A 13 -14.96 -12.05 -15.42
N VAL A 14 -14.19 -11.03 -15.79
CA VAL A 14 -14.78 -9.75 -16.21
C VAL A 14 -15.49 -9.89 -17.56
N GLN A 15 -15.01 -10.77 -18.45
CA GLN A 15 -15.64 -11.05 -19.73
C GLN A 15 -17.04 -11.65 -19.62
N THR A 16 -17.43 -12.23 -18.48
CA THR A 16 -18.81 -12.66 -18.25
C THR A 16 -19.79 -11.49 -18.13
N TYR A 17 -19.30 -10.29 -17.84
CA TYR A 17 -20.09 -9.06 -17.72
C TYR A 17 -19.84 -8.08 -18.87
N ASP A 18 -18.61 -8.02 -19.37
CA ASP A 18 -18.20 -7.20 -20.52
C ASP A 18 -17.34 -8.05 -21.48
N PRO A 19 -17.94 -8.66 -22.51
CA PRO A 19 -17.21 -9.52 -23.45
C PRO A 19 -16.05 -8.83 -24.19
N ALA A 20 -16.06 -7.49 -24.28
CA ALA A 20 -14.99 -6.71 -24.92
C ALA A 20 -13.82 -6.40 -23.97
N ALA A 21 -13.91 -6.80 -22.69
CA ALA A 21 -12.85 -6.58 -21.72
C ALA A 21 -11.55 -7.25 -22.15
N THR A 22 -10.49 -6.45 -22.28
CA THR A 22 -9.15 -6.91 -22.62
C THR A 22 -8.27 -6.96 -21.38
N ARG A 23 -7.17 -7.72 -21.46
CA ARG A 23 -6.15 -7.75 -20.40
C ARG A 23 -5.63 -6.35 -20.02
N VAL A 24 -5.54 -5.44 -20.99
CA VAL A 24 -5.12 -4.04 -20.76
C VAL A 24 -6.15 -3.29 -19.93
N HIS A 25 -7.45 -3.48 -20.19
CA HIS A 25 -8.53 -2.90 -19.38
C HIS A 25 -8.42 -3.35 -17.92
N ILE A 26 -8.18 -4.64 -17.67
CA ILE A 26 -8.04 -5.19 -16.32
C ILE A 26 -6.86 -4.57 -15.57
N LEU A 27 -5.69 -4.50 -16.20
CA LEU A 27 -4.51 -3.91 -15.58
C LEU A 27 -4.73 -2.44 -15.22
N ARG A 28 -5.28 -1.65 -16.15
CA ARG A 28 -5.62 -0.24 -15.90
C ARG A 28 -6.62 -0.09 -14.76
N LYS A 29 -7.62 -0.98 -14.67
CA LYS A 29 -8.61 -0.97 -13.59
C LYS A 29 -7.97 -1.26 -12.23
N ILE A 30 -7.08 -2.26 -12.16
CA ILE A 30 -6.33 -2.57 -10.94
C ILE A 30 -5.50 -1.37 -10.50
N ASP A 31 -4.76 -0.75 -11.43
CA ASP A 31 -3.91 0.41 -11.11
C ASP A 31 -4.75 1.61 -10.65
N SER A 32 -5.89 1.85 -11.28
CA SER A 32 -6.86 2.88 -10.88
C SER A 32 -7.41 2.64 -9.46
N LEU A 33 -7.85 1.42 -9.15
CA LEU A 33 -8.34 1.04 -7.82
C LEU A 33 -7.26 1.24 -6.75
N ARG A 34 -6.03 0.77 -7.02
CA ARG A 34 -4.87 0.96 -6.13
C ARG A 34 -4.60 2.44 -5.87
N ALA A 35 -4.65 3.27 -6.91
CA ALA A 35 -4.42 4.70 -6.78
C ALA A 35 -5.49 5.39 -5.93
N CYS A 36 -6.77 5.03 -6.11
CA CYS A 36 -7.87 5.53 -5.28
C CYS A 36 -7.68 5.18 -3.81
N VAL A 37 -7.41 3.91 -3.49
CA VAL A 37 -7.20 3.47 -2.11
C VAL A 37 -5.99 4.15 -1.47
N ARG A 38 -4.89 4.32 -2.21
CA ARG A 38 -3.70 5.02 -1.71
C ARG A 38 -3.97 6.49 -1.36
N ARG A 39 -4.82 7.17 -2.13
CA ARG A 39 -5.21 8.55 -1.81
C ARG A 39 -6.04 8.62 -0.54
N GLU A 40 -7.01 7.73 -0.38
CA GLU A 40 -7.78 7.62 0.87
C GLU A 40 -6.87 7.31 2.06
N TYR A 41 -5.95 6.37 1.89
CA TYR A 41 -5.00 6.00 2.94
C TYR A 41 -4.10 7.15 3.38
N LYS A 42 -3.65 7.97 2.43
CA LYS A 42 -2.86 9.16 2.73
C LYS A 42 -3.64 10.13 3.63
N LYS A 43 -4.93 10.38 3.33
CA LYS A 43 -5.80 11.22 4.19
C LYS A 43 -5.97 10.63 5.59
N VAL A 44 -6.13 9.31 5.70
CA VAL A 44 -6.19 8.63 7.02
C VAL A 44 -4.88 8.81 7.79
N LYS A 45 -3.72 8.65 7.14
CA LYS A 45 -2.42 8.89 7.78
C LYS A 45 -2.25 10.34 8.23
N GLU A 46 -2.55 11.29 7.36
CA GLU A 46 -2.41 12.72 7.64
C GLU A 46 -3.34 13.16 8.78
N SER A 47 -4.62 12.77 8.74
CA SER A 47 -5.55 13.06 9.84
C SER A 47 -5.10 12.43 11.15
N ARG A 48 -4.62 11.18 11.16
CA ARG A 48 -4.09 10.52 12.36
C ARG A 48 -2.88 11.24 12.97
N LEU A 49 -2.06 11.91 12.16
CA LEU A 49 -0.93 12.70 12.66
C LEU A 49 -1.36 14.01 13.33
N LEU A 50 -2.50 14.57 12.90
CA LEU A 50 -3.03 15.84 13.39
C LEU A 50 -4.09 15.67 14.48
N ALA A 51 -4.76 14.52 14.52
CA ALA A 51 -5.86 14.23 15.43
C ALA A 51 -5.38 14.13 16.88
N THR A 52 -6.19 14.69 17.77
CA THR A 52 -6.03 14.63 19.23
C THR A 52 -6.91 13.55 19.87
N CYS A 53 -7.98 13.14 19.19
CA CYS A 53 -8.84 12.02 19.57
C CYS A 53 -9.25 11.17 18.34
N GLU A 54 -9.88 10.02 18.54
CA GLU A 54 -10.19 9.08 17.45
C GLU A 54 -11.27 9.60 16.50
N GLU A 55 -12.20 10.40 16.99
CA GLU A 55 -13.32 10.97 16.23
C GLU A 55 -12.85 11.98 15.17
N GLU A 56 -11.65 12.56 15.34
CA GLU A 56 -11.03 13.49 14.39
C GLU A 56 -10.32 12.77 13.23
N ILE A 57 -10.11 11.45 13.34
CA ILE A 57 -9.44 10.69 12.30
C ILE A 57 -10.38 10.57 11.09
N TYR A 58 -9.86 10.91 9.91
CA TYR A 58 -10.60 10.84 8.67
C TYR A 58 -11.09 9.41 8.41
N VAL A 59 -12.38 9.26 8.14
CA VAL A 59 -12.99 7.99 7.73
C VAL A 59 -13.05 7.91 6.20
N PRO A 60 -12.43 6.90 5.59
CA PRO A 60 -12.47 6.71 4.14
C PRO A 60 -13.88 6.58 3.59
N THR A 61 -14.15 7.25 2.46
CA THR A 61 -15.49 7.21 1.83
C THR A 61 -15.62 6.10 0.78
N LEU A 62 -14.53 5.44 0.40
CA LEU A 62 -14.57 4.32 -0.55
C LEU A 62 -15.12 3.06 0.14
N TRP A 63 -16.27 2.56 -0.33
CA TRP A 63 -16.91 1.37 0.24
C TRP A 63 -16.01 0.12 0.24
N TYR A 64 -15.15 -0.02 -0.78
CA TYR A 64 -14.20 -1.12 -0.93
C TYR A 64 -12.83 -0.88 -0.28
N TYR A 65 -12.67 0.22 0.48
CA TYR A 65 -11.38 0.59 1.06
C TYR A 65 -10.76 -0.53 1.90
N HIS A 66 -11.56 -1.15 2.79
CA HIS A 66 -11.11 -2.21 3.70
C HIS A 66 -10.67 -3.48 2.96
N LEU A 67 -11.19 -3.75 1.75
CA LEU A 67 -10.79 -4.90 0.93
C LEU A 67 -9.34 -4.80 0.41
N PHE A 68 -8.74 -3.61 0.50
CA PHE A 68 -7.37 -3.34 0.10
C PHE A 68 -6.42 -3.10 1.28
N SER A 69 -6.81 -3.48 2.52
CA SER A 69 -5.97 -3.35 3.72
C SER A 69 -4.57 -3.95 3.55
N PHE A 70 -4.46 -5.09 2.85
CA PHE A 70 -3.20 -5.77 2.54
C PHE A 70 -2.19 -4.87 1.79
N LEU A 71 -2.65 -3.85 1.06
CA LEU A 71 -1.74 -2.89 0.42
C LEU A 71 -1.08 -1.97 1.45
N MET A 72 -1.79 -1.62 2.52
CA MET A 72 -1.33 -0.67 3.53
C MET A 72 -0.28 -1.30 4.43
N GLU A 73 -0.47 -2.55 4.84
CA GLU A 73 0.50 -3.32 5.63
C GLU A 73 1.88 -3.31 4.98
N HIS A 74 1.92 -3.47 3.65
CA HIS A 74 3.15 -3.45 2.89
C HIS A 74 3.79 -2.05 2.80
N GLU A 75 3.00 -0.98 2.67
CA GLU A 75 3.51 0.39 2.66
C GLU A 75 4.01 0.83 4.05
N ASP A 76 3.33 0.41 5.13
CA ASP A 76 3.79 0.63 6.51
C ASP A 76 5.09 -0.11 6.81
N ASN A 77 5.21 -1.36 6.34
CA ASN A 77 6.44 -2.12 6.49
C ASN A 77 7.60 -1.48 5.72
N LYS A 78 7.37 -1.00 4.49
CA LYS A 78 8.38 -0.25 3.73
C LYS A 78 8.86 0.99 4.47
N GLY A 79 7.94 1.79 5.02
CA GLY A 79 8.28 2.97 5.81
C GLY A 79 9.11 2.63 7.05
N LYS A 80 8.78 1.53 7.75
CA LYS A 80 9.60 1.05 8.88
C LYS A 80 11.01 0.65 8.46
N VAL A 81 11.15 -0.09 7.36
CA VAL A 81 12.47 -0.50 6.84
C VAL A 81 13.31 0.71 6.43
N GLU A 82 12.71 1.71 5.79
CA GLU A 82 13.41 2.96 5.43
C GLU A 82 13.83 3.77 6.66
N VAL A 83 12.95 3.92 7.66
CA VAL A 83 13.30 4.58 8.93
C VAL A 83 14.43 3.86 9.65
N LEU A 84 14.40 2.51 9.69
CA LEU A 84 15.48 1.72 10.29
C LEU A 84 16.81 1.87 9.54
N ARG A 85 16.77 1.98 8.21
CA ARG A 85 17.95 2.21 7.37
C ARG A 85 18.49 3.63 7.48
N ALA A 86 17.62 4.60 7.75
CA ALA A 86 17.97 6.01 7.92
C ALA A 86 18.44 6.35 9.34
N ARG A 87 18.29 5.45 10.33
CA ARG A 87 18.97 5.61 11.62
C ARG A 87 20.48 5.51 11.38
N PRO A 88 21.28 6.56 11.59
CA PRO A 88 22.72 6.37 11.65
C PRO A 88 22.99 5.35 12.75
N HIS A 89 23.81 4.35 12.44
CA HIS A 89 24.30 3.38 13.42
C HIS A 89 24.75 4.18 14.65
N SER A 90 24.18 3.89 15.82
CA SER A 90 24.49 4.61 17.05
C SER A 90 26.03 4.68 17.21
N PRO A 91 26.61 5.87 17.45
CA PRO A 91 28.07 6.04 17.50
C PRO A 91 28.77 5.26 18.62
N GLU A 92 28.04 4.60 19.53
CA GLU A 92 28.61 3.83 20.63
C GLU A 92 29.26 2.50 20.22
N LEU A 93 29.04 2.01 18.98
CA LEU A 93 29.64 0.74 18.51
C LEU A 93 30.89 0.90 17.65
N ILE A 94 31.26 2.12 17.23
CA ILE A 94 32.47 2.35 16.42
C ILE A 94 33.74 2.35 17.29
N ALA A 95 33.63 2.70 18.57
CA ALA A 95 34.77 2.80 19.47
C ALA A 95 35.41 1.46 19.85
N VAL A 96 34.73 0.33 19.66
CA VAL A 96 35.22 -1.00 20.08
C VAL A 96 36.04 -1.69 18.97
N SER A 97 35.96 -1.25 17.71
CA SER A 97 36.70 -1.88 16.60
C SER A 97 37.98 -1.15 16.16
N ILE A 98 38.32 -0.02 16.77
CA ILE A 98 39.57 0.72 16.45
C ILE A 98 40.66 0.53 17.54
N LEU A 99 40.34 -0.14 18.65
CA LEU A 99 41.28 -0.38 19.75
C LEU A 99 41.40 -1.85 20.20
N SER A 100 41.32 -2.83 19.29
CA SER A 100 41.72 -4.22 19.60
C SER A 100 42.39 -4.90 18.41
#